data_AF-A0A961RK21-F1
#
_entry.id   AF-A0A961RK21-F1
#
_cell.length_a   1.000
_cell.length_b   1.000
_cell.length_c   1.000
_cell.angle_alpha   90.00
_cell.angle_beta   90.00
_cell.angle_gamma   90.00
#
_symmetry.space_group_name_H-M   'P 1'
#
loop_
_entity.id
_entity.type
_entity.pdbx_description
1 polymer ?
#
loop_
_entity_poly.entity_id
_entity_poly.type
_entity_poly.pdbx_seq_one_letter_code
_entity_poly.pdbx_strand_id
1 'polypeptide(L)' 'MAGAGRPAVHILESSALSGARKDMCIHHKGAIYRLKITRQGTLILNKQRCRRLP' A
#
# COMPACT_ATOMS: atom_id res chain seq x y z
N MET A 1 20.04 -18.89 21.38
CA MET A 1 18.59 -18.65 21.31
C MET A 1 18.34 -17.34 20.55
N ALA A 2 18.22 -17.39 19.22
CA ALA A 2 17.93 -16.19 18.44
C ALA A 2 16.43 -15.91 18.55
N GLY A 3 16.07 -14.86 19.29
CA GLY A 3 14.70 -14.37 19.34
C GLY A 3 14.28 -13.93 17.94
N ALA A 4 13.26 -14.56 17.38
CA ALA A 4 12.64 -14.12 16.14
C ALA A 4 12.10 -12.71 16.37
N GLY A 5 12.86 -11.70 15.93
CA GLY A 5 12.46 -10.30 15.98
C GLY A 5 11.10 -10.19 15.30
N ARG A 6 10.10 -9.76 16.06
CA ARG A 6 8.75 -9.53 15.54
C ARG A 6 8.89 -8.60 14.32
N PRO A 7 8.32 -8.93 13.16
CA PRO A 7 8.49 -8.11 11.97
C PRO A 7 8.10 -6.67 12.31
N ALA A 8 9.02 -5.75 12.08
CA ALA A 8 8.81 -4.34 12.39
C ALA A 8 7.58 -3.86 11.60
N VAL A 9 6.52 -3.50 12.32
CA VAL A 9 5.31 -2.95 11.70
C VAL A 9 5.61 -1.49 11.37
N HIS A 10 5.68 -1.18 10.08
CA HIS A 10 5.79 0.19 9.61
C HIS A 10 4.39 0.83 9.62
N ILE A 11 4.16 1.77 10.53
CA ILE A 11 2.93 2.56 10.61
C ILE A 11 3.18 3.88 9.86
N LEU A 12 2.28 4.22 8.94
CA LEU A 12 2.28 5.48 8.20
C LEU A 12 0.98 6.23 8.48
N GLU A 13 1.08 7.53 8.72
CA GLU A 13 -0.09 8.40 8.85
C GLU A 13 -0.84 8.51 7.52
N SER A 14 -2.17 8.50 7.57
CA SER A 14 -3.00 8.59 6.36
C SER A 14 -2.75 9.89 5.59
N SER A 15 -2.42 10.98 6.28
CA SER A 15 -2.05 12.25 5.66
C SER A 15 -0.82 12.13 4.74
N ALA A 16 0.09 11.19 5.00
CA ALA A 16 1.23 10.91 4.13
C ALA A 16 0.80 10.37 2.74
N LEU A 17 -0.38 9.74 2.64
CA LEU A 17 -0.99 9.30 1.38
C LEU A 17 -1.74 10.44 0.67
N SER A 18 -2.09 11.51 1.38
CA SER A 18 -2.83 12.67 0.83
C SER A 18 -1.94 13.73 0.16
N GLY A 19 -0.61 13.57 0.23
CA GLY A 19 0.37 14.41 -0.47
C GLY A 19 0.27 14.30 -1.99
N ALA A 20 1.29 14.79 -2.73
CA ALA A 20 1.30 14.96 -4.19
C ALA A 20 0.89 13.73 -5.05
N ARG A 21 0.78 12.55 -4.44
CA ARG A 21 0.20 11.33 -5.03
C ARG A 21 -0.84 10.81 -4.04
N LYS A 22 -2.14 11.01 -4.33
CA LYS A 22 -3.30 10.60 -3.49
C LYS A 22 -3.45 9.08 -3.29
N ASP A 23 -2.43 8.33 -3.70
CA ASP A 23 -2.41 6.89 -3.76
C ASP A 23 -0.98 6.35 -3.66
N MET A 24 -0.86 5.21 -3.00
CA MET A 24 0.39 4.45 -2.86
C MET A 24 0.26 3.13 -3.60
N CYS A 25 1.23 2.83 -4.46
CA CYS A 25 1.31 1.56 -5.15
C CYS A 25 2.28 0.63 -4.41
N ILE A 26 1.84 -0.59 -4.16
CA ILE A 26 2.59 -1.65 -3.48
C ILE A 26 2.76 -2.80 -4.46
N HIS A 27 3.99 -3.12 -4.82
CA HIS A 27 4.30 -4.33 -5.59
C HIS A 27 4.34 -5.53 -4.65
N HIS A 28 3.50 -6.52 -4.92
CA HIS A 28 3.48 -7.75 -4.12
C HIS A 28 3.11 -8.95 -5.00
N LYS A 29 3.97 -9.98 -5.01
CA LYS A 29 3.78 -11.23 -5.76
C LYS A 29 3.39 -11.00 -7.24
N GLY A 30 4.06 -10.07 -7.91
CA GLY A 30 3.82 -9.76 -9.33
C GLY A 30 2.52 -9.02 -9.63
N ALA A 31 1.81 -8.53 -8.61
CA ALA A 31 0.66 -7.65 -8.74
C ALA A 31 0.94 -6.28 -8.12
N ILE A 32 0.22 -5.27 -8.61
CA ILE A 32 0.25 -3.93 -8.03
C ILE A 32 -1.00 -3.77 -7.18
N TYR A 33 -0.82 -3.44 -5.91
CA TYR A 33 -1.90 -3.07 -5.02
C TYR A 33 -1.90 -1.56 -4.88
N ARG A 34 -3.02 -0.91 -5.13
CA ARG A 34 -3.17 0.54 -5.00
C ARG A 34 -3.96 0.84 -3.74
N LEU A 35 -3.30 1.45 -2.77
CA LEU A 35 -3.92 2.00 -1.58
C LEU A 35 -4.37 3.44 -1.90
N LYS A 36 -5.62 3.76 -1.60
CA LYS A 36 -6.19 5.09 -1.80
C LYS A 36 -7.02 5.51 -0.59
N ILE A 37 -7.04 6.81 -0.31
CA ILE A 37 -8.01 7.42 0.61
C ILE A 37 -9.24 7.82 -0.20
N THR A 38 -10.41 7.41 0.26
CA THR A 38 -11.68 7.83 -0.34
C THR A 38 -12.08 9.21 0.16
N ARG A 39 -13.02 9.85 -0.55
CA ARG A 39 -13.63 11.11 -0.11
C ARG A 39 -14.38 10.99 1.23
N GLN A 40 -14.76 9.77 1.62
CA GLN A 40 -15.41 9.47 2.90
C GLN A 40 -14.40 9.19 4.03
N GLY A 41 -13.09 9.33 3.77
CA GLY A 41 -12.03 9.12 4.77
C GLY A 41 -11.65 7.65 4.98
N THR A 42 -12.21 6.71 4.22
CA THR A 42 -11.87 5.28 4.30
C THR A 42 -10.67 4.94 3.43
N LEU A 43 -9.87 3.98 3.89
CA LEU A 43 -8.76 3.40 3.12
C LEU A 43 -9.25 2.20 2.32
N ILE A 44 -8.93 2.17 1.02
CA ILE A 44 -9.25 1.03 0.14
C ILE A 44 -7.97 0.54 -0.51
N LEU A 45 -7.73 -0.77 -0.43
CA LEU A 45 -6.65 -1.46 -1.13
C LEU A 45 -7.21 -2.22 -2.33
N ASN A 46 -6.86 -1.79 -3.53
CA ASN A 46 -7.30 -2.43 -4.76
C ASN A 46 -6.17 -3.23 -5.40
N LYS A 47 -6.39 -4.53 -5.63
CA LYS A 47 -5.47 -5.35 -6.41
C LYS A 47 -5.67 -5.07 -7.91
N GLN A 48 -4.66 -4.47 -8.53
CA GLN A 48 -4.56 -4.39 -9.98
C GLN A 48 -3.76 -5.60 -10.46
N ARG A 49 -4.33 -6.35 -11.41
CA ARG A 49 -3.51 -7.30 -12.17
C ARG A 49 -2.56 -6.45 -13.02
N CYS A 50 -1.27 -6.72 -12.96
CA CYS A 50 -0.36 -6.28 -14.01
C CYS A 50 -0.88 -6.85 -15.33
N ARG A 51 -1.65 -6.05 -16.08
CA ARG A 51 -1.78 -6.30 -17.51
C ARG A 51 -0.38 -6.05 -18.03
N ARG A 52 0.27 -7.10 -18.57
CA ARG A 52 1.55 -6.95 -19.27
C ARG A 52 1.44 -5.71 -20.15
N LEU A 53 2.23 -4.68 -19.84
CA LEU A 53 2.55 -3.68 -20.84
C LEU A 53 3.27 -4.45 -21.96
N PRO A 54 2.95 -4.19 -23.24
CA PRO A 54 3.65 -4.81 -24.35
C PRO A 54 5.17 -4.58 -24.26
#